data_AF-A0A956TNI3-F1
#
_entry.id   AF-A0A956TNI3-F1
#
_cell.length_a   1.000
_cell.length_b   1.000
_cell.length_c   1.000
_cell.angle_alpha   90.00
_cell.angle_beta   90.00
_cell.angle_gamma   90.00
#
_symmetry.space_group_name_H-M   'P 1'
#
loop_
_entity.id
_entity.type
_entity.pdbx_description
1 polymer ?
#
loop_
_entity_poly.entity_id
_entity_poly.type
_entity_poly.pdbx_seq_one_letter_code
_entity_poly.pdbx_strand_id
1 'polypeptide(L)'
;MTDSQKPDEYNLTEEEKWDILTRPEKLGEILLKHGKITVTQLEDLINEQEKSGRPLGELLLAKGLMSRSELLTALDWQHKADKVIIDSLTELINNPNKKKE
;
A
#
# COMPACT_ATOMS: atom_id res chain seq x y z
N MET A 1 -11.83 -38.93 13.85
CA MET A 1 -11.72 -38.38 12.48
C MET A 1 -11.60 -36.88 12.66
N THR A 2 -10.39 -36.36 12.51
CA THR A 2 -10.05 -34.96 12.82
C THR A 2 -10.68 -34.06 11.76
N ASP A 3 -11.76 -33.38 12.13
CA ASP A 3 -12.22 -32.22 11.40
C ASP A 3 -11.23 -31.09 11.72
N SER A 4 -10.31 -30.86 10.79
CA SER A 4 -9.31 -29.81 10.87
C SER A 4 -10.01 -28.48 10.78
N GLN A 5 -10.36 -27.90 11.94
CA GLN A 5 -10.57 -26.45 12.08
C GLN A 5 -9.40 -25.74 11.39
N LYS A 6 -9.63 -25.22 10.20
CA LYS A 6 -8.75 -24.21 9.62
C LYS A 6 -8.79 -23.02 10.58
N PRO A 7 -7.66 -22.58 11.13
CA PRO A 7 -7.66 -21.34 11.90
C PRO A 7 -8.07 -20.21 10.96
N ASP A 8 -9.02 -19.39 11.40
CA ASP A 8 -9.49 -18.20 10.69
C ASP A 8 -8.29 -17.28 10.41
N GLU A 9 -7.82 -17.28 9.16
CA GLU A 9 -6.54 -16.66 8.76
C GLU A 9 -6.57 -15.12 8.77
N TYR A 10 -7.69 -14.50 9.14
CA TYR A 10 -7.88 -13.05 9.17
C TYR A 10 -8.79 -12.56 10.31
N ASN A 11 -8.52 -12.96 11.56
CA ASN A 11 -9.14 -12.32 12.74
C ASN A 11 -8.51 -10.93 13.00
N LEU A 12 -8.84 -9.96 12.15
CA LEU A 12 -8.49 -8.55 12.36
C LEU A 12 -9.58 -7.87 13.19
N THR A 13 -9.18 -7.11 14.21
CA THR A 13 -10.06 -6.21 14.96
C THR A 13 -10.62 -5.11 14.05
N GLU A 14 -11.73 -4.48 14.45
CA GLU A 14 -12.30 -3.36 13.70
C GLU A 14 -11.30 -2.21 13.56
N GLU A 15 -10.52 -1.93 14.61
CA GLU A 15 -9.47 -0.91 14.60
C GLU A 15 -8.38 -1.22 13.57
N GLU A 16 -7.89 -2.47 13.52
CA GLU A 16 -6.90 -2.91 12.52
C GLU A 16 -7.44 -2.85 11.09
N LYS A 17 -8.73 -3.16 10.88
CA LYS A 17 -9.37 -3.01 9.57
C LYS A 17 -9.40 -1.55 9.13
N TRP A 18 -9.72 -0.63 10.04
CA TRP A 18 -9.73 0.80 9.74
C TRP A 18 -8.33 1.34 9.47
N ASP A 19 -7.32 0.91 10.21
CA ASP A 19 -5.91 1.30 9.96
C ASP A 19 -5.45 0.84 8.57
N ILE A 20 -5.72 -0.41 8.18
CA ILE A 20 -5.35 -0.93 6.85
C ILE A 20 -6.02 -0.14 5.72
N LEU A 21 -7.27 0.29 5.92
CA LEU A 21 -8.03 1.05 4.93
C LEU A 21 -7.64 2.53 4.84
N THR A 22 -7.09 3.09 5.91
CA THR A 22 -6.82 4.54 6.02
C THR A 22 -5.34 4.90 5.99
N ARG A 23 -4.45 3.91 6.14
CA ARG A 23 -3.02 4.16 6.00
C ARG A 23 -2.67 4.57 4.57
N PRO A 24 -1.76 5.55 4.40
CA PRO A 24 -1.27 5.91 3.08
C PRO A 24 -0.57 4.71 2.44
N GLU A 25 -0.86 4.49 1.16
CA GLU A 25 -0.22 3.41 0.42
C GLU A 25 1.26 3.72 0.19
N LYS A 26 2.11 2.73 0.45
CA LYS A 26 3.55 2.89 0.19
C LYS A 26 3.81 2.73 -1.31
N LEU A 27 4.84 3.43 -1.82
CA LEU A 27 5.26 3.35 -3.22
C LEU A 27 5.42 1.89 -3.70
N GLY A 28 6.01 1.01 -2.88
CA GLY A 28 6.17 -0.40 -3.22
C GLY A 28 4.85 -1.15 -3.43
N GLU A 29 3.81 -0.84 -2.64
CA GLU A 29 2.49 -1.47 -2.73
C GLU A 29 1.78 -1.02 -4.00
N ILE A 30 1.88 0.27 -4.33
CA ILE A 30 1.34 0.84 -5.56
C ILE A 30 2.02 0.19 -6.77
N LEU A 31 3.34 0.11 -6.77
CA LEU A 31 4.09 -0.52 -7.86
C LEU A 31 3.72 -2.00 -8.03
N LEU A 32 3.48 -2.72 -6.94
CA LEU A 32 3.01 -4.10 -6.97
C LEU A 32 1.60 -4.21 -7.56
N LYS A 33 0.65 -3.37 -7.09
CA LYS A 33 -0.74 -3.31 -7.59
C LYS A 33 -0.80 -2.99 -9.09
N HIS A 34 0.09 -2.12 -9.57
CA HIS A 34 0.19 -1.73 -10.97
C HIS A 34 1.05 -2.70 -11.82
N GLY A 35 1.54 -3.81 -11.24
CA GLY A 35 2.33 -4.82 -11.95
C GLY A 35 3.68 -4.31 -12.45
N LYS A 36 4.22 -3.26 -11.85
CA LYS A 36 5.52 -2.66 -12.22
C LYS A 36 6.70 -3.36 -11.57
N ILE A 37 6.48 -3.99 -10.42
CA ILE A 37 7.47 -4.83 -9.73
C ILE A 37 6.79 -6.10 -9.25
N THR A 38 7.57 -7.16 -9.02
CA THR A 38 7.11 -8.40 -8.38
C THR A 38 7.26 -8.33 -6.86
N VAL A 39 6.62 -9.25 -6.14
CA VAL A 39 6.79 -9.41 -4.69
C VAL A 39 8.27 -9.65 -4.34
N THR A 40 8.94 -10.52 -5.08
CA THR A 40 10.37 -10.82 -4.89
C THR A 40 11.27 -9.60 -5.11
N GLN A 41 10.99 -8.80 -6.15
CA GLN A 41 11.73 -7.55 -6.39
C GLN A 41 11.49 -6.52 -5.28
N LEU A 42 10.26 -6.46 -4.76
CA LEU A 42 9.92 -5.58 -3.65
C LEU A 42 10.65 -6.00 -2.36
N GLU A 43 10.69 -7.29 -2.05
CA GLU A 43 11.46 -7.83 -0.92
C GLU A 43 12.94 -7.48 -1.01
N ASP A 44 13.56 -7.68 -2.18
CA ASP A 44 14.96 -7.33 -2.41
C ASP A 44 15.22 -5.82 -2.23
N LEU A 45 14.31 -4.99 -2.73
CA LEU A 45 14.39 -3.54 -2.59
C LEU A 45 14.26 -3.08 -1.13
N ILE A 46 13.35 -3.69 -0.35
CA ILE A 46 13.17 -3.40 1.08
C ILE A 46 14.43 -3.79 1.86
N ASN A 47 14.95 -4.99 1.62
CA ASN A 47 16.18 -5.48 2.25
C ASN A 47 17.38 -4.55 1.96
N GLU A 48 17.46 -4.00 0.76
CA GLU A 48 18.52 -3.04 0.40
C GLU A 48 18.27 -1.64 0.99
N GLN A 49 17.01 -1.21 1.06
CA GLN A 49 16.63 0.03 1.73
C GLN A 49 17.03 0.02 3.21
N GLU A 50 16.79 -1.08 3.92
CA GLU A 50 17.18 -1.22 5.33
C GLU A 50 18.70 -1.17 5.52
N LYS A 51 19.47 -1.79 4.62
CA LYS A 51 20.94 -1.81 4.69
C LYS A 51 21.57 -0.48 4.31
N SER A 52 21.01 0.20 3.31
CA SER A 52 21.60 1.40 2.71
C SER A 52 21.04 2.70 3.27
N GLY A 53 19.86 2.67 3.90
CA GLY A 53 19.10 3.85 4.32
C GLY A 53 18.54 4.68 3.14
N ARG A 54 18.65 4.19 1.90
CA ARG A 54 18.26 4.94 0.71
C ARG A 54 16.76 4.90 0.46
N PRO A 55 16.16 5.94 -0.12
CA PRO A 55 14.77 5.91 -0.56
C PRO A 55 14.52 4.81 -1.59
N LEU A 56 13.40 4.11 -1.49
CA LEU A 56 12.99 3.05 -2.41
C LEU A 56 13.01 3.51 -3.88
N GLY A 57 12.58 4.75 -4.13
CA GLY A 57 12.62 5.38 -5.46
C GLY A 57 14.02 5.46 -6.06
N GLU A 58 15.04 5.76 -5.25
CA GLU A 58 16.41 5.78 -5.73
C GLU A 58 16.95 4.38 -6.04
N LEU A 59 16.58 3.38 -5.22
CA LEU A 59 16.98 1.99 -5.43
C LEU A 59 16.37 1.42 -6.71
N LEU A 60 15.11 1.77 -7.01
CA LEU A 60 14.43 1.42 -8.25
C LEU A 60 15.18 1.96 -9.48
N LEU A 61 15.63 3.22 -9.44
CA LEU A 61 16.43 3.82 -10.52
C LEU A 61 17.81 3.19 -10.61
N ALA A 62 18.48 2.99 -9.47
CA ALA A 62 19.83 2.43 -9.42
C ALA A 62 19.89 0.99 -9.94
N LYS A 63 18.85 0.19 -9.70
CA LYS A 63 18.73 -1.18 -10.23
C LYS A 63 18.23 -1.24 -11.68
N GLY A 64 17.90 -0.10 -12.29
CA GLY A 64 17.34 -0.07 -13.64
C GLY A 64 15.97 -0.72 -13.77
N LEU A 65 15.26 -0.90 -12.64
CA LEU A 65 13.91 -1.48 -12.62
C LEU A 65 12.86 -0.49 -13.13
N MET A 66 13.21 0.81 -13.15
CA MET A 66 12.31 1.87 -13.54
C MET A 66 13.08 3.06 -14.11
N SER A 67 12.48 3.74 -15.08
CA SER A 67 12.96 5.04 -15.57
C SER A 67 12.50 6.19 -14.66
N ARG A 68 13.17 7.35 -14.75
CA ARG A 68 12.76 8.55 -13.99
C ARG A 68 11.33 8.99 -14.29
N SER A 69 10.89 8.87 -15.54
CA SER A 69 9.52 9.17 -15.96
C SER A 69 8.49 8.22 -15.37
N GLU A 70 8.80 6.93 -15.29
CA GLU A 70 7.91 5.94 -14.67
C GLU A 70 7.83 6.14 -13.16
N LEU A 71 8.96 6.48 -12.51
CA LEU A 71 8.97 6.79 -11.09
C LEU A 71 8.10 8.02 -10.77
N LEU A 72 8.20 9.07 -11.57
CA LEU A 72 7.33 10.25 -11.43
C LEU A 72 5.85 9.89 -11.58
N THR A 73 5.52 8.99 -12.51
CA THR A 73 4.15 8.51 -12.70
C THR A 73 3.66 7.72 -11.48
N ALA A 74 4.51 6.87 -10.91
CA ALA A 74 4.18 6.10 -9.71
C ALA A 74 3.99 6.98 -8.47
N LEU A 75 4.79 8.04 -8.35
CA LEU A 75 4.63 9.04 -7.28
C LEU A 75 3.33 9.85 -7.43
N ASP A 76 2.90 10.15 -8.66
CA ASP A 76 1.60 10.78 -8.92
C ASP A 76 0.43 9.86 -8.51
N TRP A 77 0.55 8.55 -8.76
CA TRP A 77 -0.42 7.57 -8.26
C TRP A 77 -0.48 7.56 -6.73
N GLN A 78 0.67 7.62 -6.05
CA GLN A 78 0.74 7.69 -4.59
C GLN A 78 0.02 8.91 -4.03
N HIS A 79 0.30 10.09 -4.56
CA HIS A 79 -0.37 11.31 -4.11
C HIS A 79 -1.88 11.29 -4.34
N LYS A 80 -2.35 10.69 -5.44
CA LYS A 80 -3.78 10.56 -5.71
C LYS A 80 -4.46 9.59 -4.75
N ALA A 81 -3.81 8.47 -4.44
CA ALA A 81 -4.33 7.49 -3.48
C ALA A 81 -4.51 8.13 -2.09
N ASP A 82 -3.52 8.88 -1.61
CA ASP A 82 -3.59 9.59 -0.33
C ASP A 82 -4.76 10.59 -0.29
N LYS A 83 -4.99 11.31 -1.40
CA LYS A 83 -6.08 12.28 -1.48
C LYS A 83 -7.46 11.61 -1.41
N VAL A 84 -7.65 10.47 -2.06
CA VAL A 84 -8.94 9.74 -2.06
C VAL A 84 -9.31 9.26 -0.66
N ILE A 85 -8.33 8.81 0.13
CA ILE A 85 -8.56 8.40 1.52
C ILE A 85 -9.00 9.60 2.37
N ILE A 86 -8.31 10.74 2.25
CA ILE A 86 -8.65 11.97 2.98
C ILE A 86 -10.05 12.46 2.62
N ASP A 87 -10.39 12.47 1.34
CA ASP A 87 -11.72 12.90 0.87
C ASP A 87 -12.81 11.96 1.43
N SER A 88 -12.58 10.64 1.41
CA SER A 88 -13.51 9.63 1.95
C SER A 88 -13.70 9.75 3.46
N LEU A 89 -12.62 9.96 4.22
CA LEU A 89 -12.68 10.21 5.66
C LEU A 89 -13.41 11.52 5.99
N THR A 90 -13.19 12.56 5.18
CA THR A 90 -13.86 13.86 5.31
C THR A 90 -15.35 13.74 5.06
N GLU A 91 -15.78 12.94 4.08
CA GLU A 91 -17.20 12.66 3.84
C GLU A 91 -17.86 11.88 4.98
N LEU A 92 -17.16 10.90 5.58
CA LEU A 92 -17.67 10.12 6.71
C LEU A 92 -17.87 10.97 7.98
N ILE A 93 -16.93 11.89 8.26
CA ILE A 93 -17.02 12.80 9.40
C ILE A 93 -18.15 13.83 9.20
N ASN A 94 -18.30 14.34 7.98
CA ASN A 94 -19.28 15.40 7.69
C ASN A 94 -20.71 14.88 7.45
N ASN A 95 -20.92 13.57 7.28
CA ASN A 95 -22.26 13.00 7.12
C ASN A 95 -22.42 11.60 7.77
N PRO A 96 -22.52 11.53 9.11
CA PRO A 96 -22.55 10.27 9.86
C PRO A 96 -23.81 9.41 9.64
N ASN A 97 -24.84 9.90 8.92
CA ASN A 97 -26.14 9.23 8.78
C ASN A 97 -26.33 8.40 7.50
N LYS A 98 -25.32 8.24 6.63
CA LYS A 98 -25.42 7.40 5.42
C LYS A 98 -25.43 5.87 5.67
N LYS A 99 -25.57 5.41 6.92
CA LYS A 99 -25.71 3.99 7.29
C LYS A 99 -27.17 3.46 7.27
N LYS A 100 -28.14 4.24 6.79
CA LYS A 100 -29.54 3.81 6.73
C LYS A 100 -30.23 4.23 5.44
N GLU A 101 -29.96 3.56 4.33
CA GLU A 101 -30.95 3.28 3.28
C GLU A 101 -30.69 1.88 2.70
#